data_AF-A0A2J6TR98-F1
#
_entry.id   AF-A0A2J6TR98-F1
#
_cell.length_a   1.000
_cell.length_b   1.000
_cell.length_c   1.000
_cell.angle_alpha   90.00
_cell.angle_beta   90.00
_cell.angle_gamma   90.00
#
_symmetry.space_group_name_H-M   'P 1'
#
loop_
_entity.id
_entity.type
_entity.pdbx_description
1 polymer ?
#
loop_
_entity_poly.entity_id
_entity_poly.type
_entity_poly.pdbx_seq_one_letter_code
_entity_poly.pdbx_strand_id
1 'polypeptide(L)'
;MASPEGTPPFTLPKTIASGRVTVEIEHVNLDATNTHRGVQPSAIINTFNNPAIVDQFILKIWNDPHNQDVVQAFLKNDFVWFAAYHTDSEALAYYQNYGIALRLNTVLDDDWENLQKEANSLAESVKWVNNWRDTLITKLKLPAASIDQAERSIGEMAYANVLQRHASIDDWFDLHVIMIPCVWIQIRRQTNLTGNIATIFYETWVKPNLTTSSADKLSSFLDANSEMWAAGIDKGQAPKKGKWNQLFRTAMRLEVELFKSSGYSHTI
;
A
#
# COMPACT_ATOMS: atom_id res chain seq x y z
N MET A 1 -18.10 -18.10 -32.81
CA MET A 1 -16.69 -18.48 -32.60
C MET A 1 -16.40 -18.29 -31.12
N ALA A 2 -16.16 -19.37 -30.38
CA ALA A 2 -15.80 -19.28 -28.97
C ALA A 2 -14.39 -18.67 -28.86
N SER A 3 -14.24 -17.62 -28.06
CA SER A 3 -12.92 -17.10 -27.68
C SER A 3 -12.17 -18.21 -26.95
N PRO A 4 -10.86 -18.43 -27.18
CA PRO A 4 -10.11 -19.42 -26.42
C PRO A 4 -10.19 -19.01 -24.94
N GLU A 5 -10.77 -19.89 -24.12
CA GLU A 5 -10.75 -19.76 -22.66
C GLU A 5 -9.28 -19.73 -22.25
N GLY A 6 -8.80 -18.55 -21.87
CA GLY A 6 -7.44 -18.39 -21.36
C GLY A 6 -7.30 -19.23 -20.09
N THR A 7 -6.18 -19.92 -19.94
CA THR A 7 -5.83 -20.50 -18.64
C THR A 7 -5.47 -19.35 -17.71
N PRO A 8 -6.02 -19.27 -16.49
CA PRO A 8 -5.61 -18.27 -15.51
C PRO A 8 -4.08 -18.33 -15.33
N PRO A 9 -3.38 -17.19 -15.19
CA PRO A 9 -1.92 -17.18 -14.96
C PRO A 9 -1.52 -17.96 -13.71
N PHE A 10 -2.46 -18.12 -12.77
CA PHE A 10 -2.37 -19.04 -11.65
C PHE A 10 -3.78 -19.48 -11.22
N THR A 11 -3.88 -20.70 -10.70
CA THR A 11 -5.10 -21.32 -10.18
C THR A 11 -4.92 -21.63 -8.70
N LEU A 12 -5.97 -21.41 -7.91
CA LEU A 12 -5.96 -21.78 -6.49
C LEU A 12 -6.45 -23.22 -6.29
N PRO A 13 -5.77 -24.02 -5.46
CA PRO A 13 -6.27 -25.33 -5.07
C PRO A 13 -7.69 -25.27 -4.48
N LYS A 14 -8.58 -26.17 -4.93
CA LYS A 14 -10.00 -26.29 -4.49
C LYS A 14 -10.16 -26.59 -2.98
N THR A 15 -9.07 -26.83 -2.27
CA THR A 15 -9.02 -27.10 -0.84
C THR A 15 -9.01 -25.83 0.02
N ILE A 16 -8.67 -24.67 -0.57
CA ILE A 16 -8.44 -23.39 0.15
C ILE A 16 -9.69 -22.50 0.11
N ALA A 17 -10.51 -22.69 -0.92
CA ALA A 17 -11.66 -21.88 -1.21
C ALA A 17 -12.80 -22.82 -1.61
N SER A 18 -13.96 -22.71 -0.96
CA SER A 18 -15.15 -23.42 -1.42
C SER A 18 -15.42 -23.02 -2.88
N GLY A 19 -15.99 -23.92 -3.68
CA GLY A 19 -16.00 -23.79 -5.14
C GLY A 19 -16.47 -22.45 -5.73
N ARG A 20 -17.26 -21.64 -4.99
CA ARG A 20 -17.58 -20.26 -5.40
C ARG A 20 -16.39 -19.30 -5.29
N VAL A 21 -15.61 -19.35 -4.21
CA VAL A 21 -14.47 -18.45 -3.98
C VAL A 21 -13.31 -18.77 -4.93
N THR A 22 -13.08 -20.05 -5.25
CA THR A 22 -12.08 -20.44 -6.26
C THR A 22 -12.46 -19.88 -7.63
N VAL A 23 -13.74 -19.99 -8.02
CA VAL A 23 -14.25 -19.47 -9.28
C VAL A 23 -14.16 -17.94 -9.34
N GLU A 24 -14.45 -17.23 -8.26
CA GLU A 24 -14.30 -15.76 -8.23
C GLU A 24 -12.84 -15.32 -8.35
N ILE A 25 -11.89 -16.00 -7.69
CA ILE A 25 -10.47 -15.66 -7.79
C ILE A 25 -9.92 -16.03 -9.18
N GLU A 26 -10.31 -17.19 -9.73
CA GLU A 26 -9.99 -17.57 -11.10
C GLU A 26 -10.57 -16.57 -12.10
N HIS A 27 -11.79 -16.09 -11.89
CA HIS A 27 -12.38 -15.04 -12.72
C HIS A 27 -11.67 -13.70 -12.56
N VAL A 28 -11.28 -13.27 -11.35
CA VAL A 28 -10.50 -12.04 -11.13
C VAL A 28 -9.13 -12.14 -11.80
N ASN A 29 -8.48 -13.30 -11.75
CA ASN A 29 -7.22 -13.55 -12.45
C ASN A 29 -7.38 -13.55 -13.97
N LEU A 30 -8.45 -14.17 -14.47
CA LEU A 30 -8.79 -14.16 -15.89
C LEU A 30 -9.14 -12.75 -16.37
N ASP A 31 -9.81 -11.95 -15.54
CA ASP A 31 -10.14 -10.56 -15.85
C ASP A 31 -8.89 -9.66 -15.79
N ALA A 32 -7.96 -9.92 -14.87
CA ALA A 32 -6.66 -9.26 -14.78
C ALA A 32 -5.73 -9.59 -15.96
N THR A 33 -5.94 -10.75 -16.59
CA THR A 33 -5.22 -11.19 -17.81
C THR A 33 -6.03 -11.03 -19.09
N ASN A 34 -7.25 -10.49 -18.98
CA ASN A 34 -8.11 -10.23 -20.11
C ASN A 34 -7.47 -9.15 -20.98
N THR A 35 -6.97 -9.55 -22.14
CA THR A 35 -6.30 -8.66 -23.10
C THR A 35 -7.23 -7.56 -23.65
N HIS A 36 -8.54 -7.67 -23.43
CA HIS A 36 -9.51 -6.62 -23.73
C HIS A 36 -9.67 -5.58 -22.61
N ARG A 37 -9.05 -5.80 -21.45
CA ARG A 37 -9.05 -4.91 -20.27
C ARG A 37 -7.68 -4.37 -19.88
N GLY A 38 -6.57 -4.86 -20.45
CA GLY A 38 -5.22 -4.45 -20.03
C GLY A 38 -4.04 -4.99 -20.85
N VAL A 39 -2.81 -4.73 -20.37
CA VAL A 39 -1.54 -5.21 -20.96
C VAL A 39 -1.38 -6.71 -20.68
N GLN A 40 -0.71 -7.41 -21.59
CA GLN A 40 -0.27 -8.79 -21.38
C GLN A 40 0.54 -8.93 -20.07
N PRO A 41 0.27 -9.93 -19.21
CA PRO A 41 1.00 -10.11 -17.95
C PRO A 41 2.52 -10.09 -18.07
N SER A 42 3.07 -10.60 -19.16
CA SER A 42 4.52 -10.59 -19.45
C SER A 42 5.08 -9.17 -19.63
N ALA A 43 4.33 -8.26 -20.26
CA ALA A 43 4.74 -6.87 -20.41
C ALA A 43 4.62 -6.11 -19.08
N ILE A 44 3.63 -6.43 -18.23
CA ILE A 44 3.56 -5.93 -16.85
C ILE A 44 4.80 -6.36 -16.06
N ILE A 45 5.12 -7.66 -16.06
CA ILE A 45 6.29 -8.21 -15.34
C ILE A 45 7.60 -7.57 -15.84
N ASN A 46 7.73 -7.31 -17.14
CA ASN A 46 8.92 -6.66 -17.70
C ASN A 46 9.13 -5.24 -17.17
N THR A 47 8.07 -4.49 -16.86
CA THR A 47 8.20 -3.14 -16.26
C THR A 47 8.78 -3.18 -14.85
N PHE A 48 8.52 -4.24 -14.07
CA PHE A 48 9.10 -4.42 -12.75
C PHE A 48 10.58 -4.84 -12.78
N ASN A 49 11.00 -5.55 -13.83
CA ASN A 49 12.36 -6.07 -13.97
C ASN A 49 13.34 -5.07 -14.59
N ASN A 50 12.85 -4.10 -15.36
CA ASN A 50 13.66 -3.05 -16.00
C ASN A 50 13.02 -1.66 -15.81
N PRO A 51 13.09 -1.08 -14.60
CA PRO A 51 12.50 0.22 -14.34
C PRO A 51 13.23 1.33 -15.11
N ALA A 52 12.54 1.95 -16.06
CA ALA A 52 12.91 3.28 -16.52
C ALA A 52 12.36 4.28 -15.50
N ILE A 53 13.23 4.87 -14.67
CA ILE A 53 12.80 5.78 -13.61
C ILE A 53 12.31 7.07 -14.25
N VAL A 54 10.99 7.18 -14.34
CA VAL A 54 10.27 8.37 -14.73
C VAL A 54 9.09 8.45 -13.75
N ASP A 55 8.96 9.56 -13.02
CA ASP A 55 7.91 9.77 -12.01
C ASP A 55 6.71 10.56 -12.61
N GLN A 56 6.51 10.58 -13.93
CA GLN A 56 5.63 11.57 -14.58
C GLN A 56 4.18 11.44 -14.14
N PHE A 57 3.65 10.22 -14.05
CA PHE A 57 2.28 9.96 -13.64
C PHE A 57 2.06 10.35 -12.18
N ILE A 58 2.93 9.89 -11.28
CA ILE A 58 2.83 10.19 -9.85
C ILE A 58 2.97 11.70 -9.63
N LEU A 59 3.96 12.35 -10.25
CA LEU A 59 4.13 13.80 -10.16
C LEU A 59 2.93 14.57 -10.70
N LYS A 60 2.27 14.07 -11.73
CA LYS A 60 1.06 14.70 -12.28
C LYS A 60 -0.10 14.66 -11.27
N ILE A 61 -0.35 13.52 -10.63
CA ILE A 61 -1.39 13.41 -9.60
C ILE A 61 -0.99 14.20 -8.35
N TRP A 62 0.27 14.08 -7.92
CA TRP A 62 0.80 14.79 -6.76
C TRP A 62 0.72 16.31 -6.89
N ASN A 63 1.03 16.85 -8.08
CA ASN A 63 0.99 18.29 -8.37
C ASN A 63 -0.38 18.77 -8.89
N ASP A 64 -1.39 17.90 -9.00
CA ASP A 64 -2.73 18.31 -9.38
C ASP A 64 -3.26 19.32 -8.34
N PRO A 65 -3.72 20.53 -8.75
CA PRO A 65 -4.26 21.53 -7.83
C PRO A 65 -5.37 20.98 -6.93
N HIS A 66 -6.18 20.04 -7.42
CA HIS A 66 -7.26 19.43 -6.65
C HIS A 66 -6.77 18.49 -5.56
N ASN A 67 -5.50 18.08 -5.57
CA ASN A 67 -4.91 17.17 -4.58
C ASN A 67 -4.08 17.89 -3.52
N GLN A 68 -3.86 19.20 -3.66
CA GLN A 68 -2.93 19.92 -2.77
C GLN A 68 -3.40 19.94 -1.32
N ASP A 69 -4.69 19.93 -1.04
CA ASP A 69 -5.21 19.84 0.34
C ASP A 69 -4.77 18.55 1.04
N VAL A 70 -4.93 17.40 0.39
CA VAL A 70 -4.54 16.10 0.98
C VAL A 70 -3.03 15.90 0.99
N VAL A 71 -2.31 16.41 -0.02
CA VAL A 71 -0.85 16.42 -0.07
C VAL A 71 -0.26 17.23 1.08
N GLN A 72 -0.77 18.44 1.31
CA GLN A 72 -0.31 19.29 2.40
C GLN A 72 -0.67 18.70 3.77
N ALA A 73 -1.87 18.15 3.94
CA ALA A 73 -2.28 17.47 5.17
C ALA A 73 -1.36 16.27 5.48
N PHE A 74 -1.00 15.50 4.46
CA PHE A 74 -0.03 14.43 4.60
C PHE A 74 1.33 14.99 4.97
N LEU A 75 1.93 15.88 4.15
CA LEU A 75 3.27 16.42 4.39
C LEU A 75 3.44 17.06 5.78
N LYS A 76 2.42 17.79 6.24
CA LYS A 76 2.38 18.49 7.54
C LYS A 76 1.84 17.64 8.68
N ASN A 77 1.79 16.31 8.54
CA ASN A 77 1.32 15.48 9.65
C ASN A 77 2.25 15.64 10.86
N ASP A 78 1.71 16.19 11.94
CA ASP A 78 2.52 16.63 13.09
C ASP A 78 3.18 15.47 13.82
N PHE A 79 2.55 14.29 13.86
CA PHE A 79 3.13 13.12 14.50
C PHE A 79 4.46 12.70 13.86
N VAL A 80 4.52 12.63 12.52
CA VAL A 80 5.74 12.23 11.81
C VAL A 80 6.89 13.20 12.08
N TRP A 81 6.62 14.51 12.05
CA TRP A 81 7.62 15.52 12.37
C TRP A 81 8.01 15.48 13.86
N PHE A 82 7.04 15.35 14.76
CA PHE A 82 7.31 15.22 16.18
C PHE A 82 8.23 14.04 16.47
N ALA A 83 7.86 12.84 16.00
CA ALA A 83 8.64 11.62 16.21
C ALA A 83 10.03 11.67 15.55
N ALA A 84 10.20 12.38 14.44
CA ALA A 84 11.48 12.52 13.77
C ALA A 84 12.46 13.46 14.52
N TYR A 85 11.98 14.45 15.26
CA TYR A 85 12.83 15.48 15.89
C TYR A 85 12.96 15.37 17.41
N HIS A 86 12.13 14.56 18.07
CA HIS A 86 12.14 14.39 19.52
C HIS A 86 12.82 13.09 19.96
N THR A 87 13.15 13.00 21.24
CA THR A 87 13.78 11.81 21.83
C THR A 87 12.76 10.67 22.01
N ASP A 88 13.25 9.44 22.19
CA ASP A 88 12.36 8.30 22.48
C ASP A 88 11.54 8.51 23.76
N SER A 89 12.08 9.19 24.78
CA SER A 89 11.33 9.53 26.00
C SER A 89 10.10 10.41 25.76
N GLU A 90 10.07 11.16 24.66
CA GLU A 90 8.97 12.05 24.30
C GLU A 90 8.03 11.41 23.26
N ALA A 91 8.60 10.71 22.27
CA ALA A 91 7.86 10.21 21.12
C ALA A 91 7.39 8.74 21.21
N LEU A 92 8.01 7.93 22.06
CA LEU A 92 7.81 6.47 22.02
C LEU A 92 6.36 6.06 22.28
N ALA A 93 5.66 6.69 23.22
CA ALA A 93 4.26 6.36 23.51
C ALA A 93 3.34 6.59 22.29
N TYR A 94 3.50 7.72 21.59
CA TYR A 94 2.75 8.00 20.37
C TYR A 94 3.13 7.05 19.23
N TYR A 95 4.41 6.69 19.13
CA TYR A 95 4.88 5.75 18.12
C TYR A 95 4.40 4.32 18.39
N GLN A 96 4.31 3.91 19.65
CA GLN A 96 3.69 2.65 20.05
C GLN A 96 2.21 2.58 19.64
N ASN A 97 1.44 3.64 19.90
CA ASN A 97 0.04 3.71 19.48
C ASN A 97 -0.11 3.64 17.96
N TYR A 98 0.73 4.37 17.22
CA TYR A 98 0.79 4.29 15.78
C TYR A 98 1.14 2.88 15.30
N GLY A 99 2.15 2.25 15.91
CA GLY A 99 2.58 0.92 15.50
C GLY A 99 1.56 -0.18 15.77
N ILE A 100 0.78 -0.05 16.85
CA ILE A 100 -0.38 -0.88 17.11
C ILE A 100 -1.44 -0.69 16.03
N ALA A 101 -1.74 0.54 15.61
CA ALA A 101 -2.71 0.80 14.55
C ALA A 101 -2.24 0.37 13.16
N LEU A 102 -0.93 0.36 12.91
CA LEU A 102 -0.33 -0.17 11.69
C LEU A 102 -0.23 -1.71 11.71
N ARG A 103 -0.75 -2.40 12.74
CA ARG A 103 -0.78 -3.87 12.72
C ARG A 103 -1.66 -4.33 11.54
N LEU A 104 -1.01 -4.63 10.43
CA LEU A 104 -1.63 -5.37 9.35
C LEU A 104 -1.95 -6.72 9.97
N ASN A 105 -3.23 -7.04 10.12
CA ASN A 105 -3.65 -8.32 10.71
C ASN A 105 -2.83 -9.44 10.08
N THR A 106 -1.94 -10.02 10.89
CA THR A 106 -1.23 -11.24 10.56
C THR A 106 -2.29 -12.30 10.33
N VAL A 107 -2.25 -12.94 9.17
CA VAL A 107 -3.04 -14.15 8.92
C VAL A 107 -2.66 -15.13 10.04
N LEU A 108 -3.66 -15.63 10.78
CA LEU A 108 -3.44 -16.66 11.80
C LEU A 108 -2.81 -17.89 11.13
N ASP A 109 -1.90 -18.57 11.81
CA ASP A 109 -0.91 -19.56 11.33
C ASP A 109 -1.44 -20.81 10.57
N ASP A 110 -2.69 -20.83 10.11
CA ASP A 110 -3.36 -22.03 9.61
C ASP A 110 -3.75 -21.90 8.11
N ASP A 111 -2.76 -21.85 7.21
CA ASP A 111 -2.74 -22.45 5.83
C ASP A 111 -1.50 -21.96 5.03
N TRP A 112 -0.31 -22.28 5.54
CA TRP A 112 0.97 -21.68 5.12
C TRP A 112 1.54 -22.23 3.80
N GLU A 113 1.38 -23.52 3.51
CA GLU A 113 2.03 -24.17 2.35
C GLU A 113 1.41 -23.78 1.01
N ASN A 114 0.13 -23.36 1.00
CA ASN A 114 -0.58 -23.00 -0.21
C ASN A 114 -0.49 -21.51 -0.55
N LEU A 115 -0.45 -20.64 0.47
CA LEU A 115 -0.12 -19.23 0.32
C LEU A 115 1.29 -19.10 -0.27
N GLN A 116 2.23 -19.98 0.11
CA GLN A 116 3.66 -19.96 -0.20
C GLN A 116 4.05 -19.81 -1.69
N LYS A 117 3.19 -20.17 -2.64
CA LYS A 117 3.49 -20.07 -4.09
C LYS A 117 3.21 -18.69 -4.69
N GLU A 118 2.14 -18.01 -4.30
CA GLU A 118 1.95 -16.57 -4.56
C GLU A 118 2.70 -15.72 -3.54
N ALA A 119 2.84 -16.25 -2.34
CA ALA A 119 3.59 -15.69 -1.25
C ALA A 119 5.08 -15.93 -1.34
N ASN A 120 5.71 -15.95 -2.51
CA ASN A 120 7.14 -15.64 -2.56
C ASN A 120 7.37 -14.12 -2.70
N SER A 121 6.50 -13.39 -3.42
CA SER A 121 6.46 -11.93 -3.35
C SER A 121 5.68 -11.45 -2.12
N LEU A 122 4.57 -12.12 -1.76
CA LEU A 122 3.95 -11.87 -0.46
C LEU A 122 4.81 -12.41 0.70
N ALA A 123 5.75 -13.36 0.53
CA ALA A 123 6.64 -13.77 1.64
C ALA A 123 7.53 -12.63 2.07
N GLU A 124 8.01 -11.79 1.15
CA GLU A 124 8.78 -10.61 1.55
C GLU A 124 7.88 -9.61 2.30
N SER A 125 6.63 -9.44 1.87
CA SER A 125 5.64 -8.61 2.56
C SER A 125 5.22 -9.20 3.92
N VAL A 126 5.01 -10.51 4.03
CA VAL A 126 4.66 -11.23 5.25
C VAL A 126 5.86 -11.26 6.20
N LYS A 127 7.07 -11.45 5.68
CA LYS A 127 8.30 -11.28 6.45
C LYS A 127 8.40 -9.86 6.98
N TRP A 128 8.06 -8.85 6.18
CA TRP A 128 8.00 -7.47 6.65
C TRP A 128 6.95 -7.27 7.75
N VAL A 129 5.74 -7.83 7.61
CA VAL A 129 4.69 -7.78 8.63
C VAL A 129 5.11 -8.50 9.92
N ASN A 130 5.72 -9.68 9.82
CA ASN A 130 6.23 -10.43 10.97
C ASN A 130 7.40 -9.66 11.62
N ASN A 131 8.31 -9.10 10.81
CA ASN A 131 9.35 -8.20 11.30
C ASN A 131 8.77 -6.96 11.99
N TRP A 132 7.60 -6.48 11.55
CA TRP A 132 6.92 -5.37 12.20
C TRP A 132 6.40 -5.77 13.57
N ARG A 133 5.73 -6.92 13.70
CA ARG A 133 5.33 -7.46 15.01
C ARG A 133 6.53 -7.65 15.94
N ASP A 134 7.63 -8.19 15.43
CA ASP A 134 8.88 -8.32 16.18
C ASP A 134 9.46 -6.95 16.55
N THR A 135 9.34 -5.95 15.69
CA THR A 135 9.73 -4.57 15.97
C THR A 135 8.90 -3.99 17.11
N LEU A 136 7.58 -4.19 17.11
CA LEU A 136 6.69 -3.76 18.20
C LEU A 136 7.13 -4.36 19.54
N ILE A 137 7.41 -5.66 19.57
CA ILE A 137 7.78 -6.37 20.80
C ILE A 137 9.20 -6.01 21.23
N THR A 138 10.17 -6.12 20.33
CA THR A 138 11.60 -6.10 20.69
C THR A 138 12.17 -4.69 20.73
N LYS A 139 11.75 -3.80 19.82
CA LYS A 139 12.26 -2.43 19.72
C LYS A 139 11.36 -1.46 20.47
N LEU A 140 10.06 -1.49 20.22
CA LEU A 140 9.10 -0.61 20.89
C LEU A 140 8.67 -1.14 22.27
N LYS A 141 9.14 -2.32 22.70
CA LYS A 141 8.91 -2.86 24.05
C LYS A 141 7.42 -3.04 24.40
N LEU A 142 6.59 -3.30 23.41
CA LEU A 142 5.17 -3.61 23.63
C LEU A 142 5.00 -5.08 24.08
N PRO A 143 4.19 -5.35 25.12
CA PRO A 143 3.80 -6.71 25.44
C PRO A 143 3.01 -7.34 24.29
N ALA A 144 3.30 -8.59 23.94
CA ALA A 144 2.59 -9.31 22.88
C ALA A 144 1.07 -9.30 23.10
N ALA A 145 0.63 -9.52 24.35
CA ALA A 145 -0.78 -9.48 24.73
C ALA A 145 -1.44 -8.13 24.42
N SER A 146 -0.72 -7.01 24.59
CA SER A 146 -1.24 -5.68 24.28
C SER A 146 -1.42 -5.45 22.77
N ILE A 147 -0.60 -6.10 21.94
CA ILE A 147 -0.74 -6.07 20.48
C ILE A 147 -1.95 -6.91 20.06
N ASP A 148 -2.10 -8.11 20.64
CA ASP A 148 -3.16 -9.06 20.29
C ASP A 148 -4.55 -8.60 20.74
N GLN A 149 -4.63 -7.92 21.88
CA GLN A 149 -5.88 -7.41 22.46
C GLN A 149 -6.21 -5.98 22.02
N ALA A 150 -5.33 -5.33 21.26
CA ALA A 150 -5.60 -3.98 20.80
C ALA A 150 -6.87 -3.95 19.95
N GLU A 151 -7.69 -2.91 20.14
CA GLU A 151 -8.80 -2.62 19.23
C GLU A 151 -8.28 -1.97 17.96
N ARG A 152 -8.97 -2.19 16.84
CA ARG A 152 -8.59 -1.58 15.56
C ARG A 152 -8.99 -0.12 15.58
N SER A 153 -8.10 0.77 15.14
CA SER A 153 -8.47 2.19 15.05
C SER A 153 -9.50 2.40 13.93
N ILE A 154 -10.31 3.46 14.03
CA ILE A 154 -11.26 3.82 12.97
C ILE A 154 -10.54 4.02 11.63
N GLY A 155 -9.38 4.68 11.66
CA GLY A 155 -8.53 4.90 10.48
C GLY A 155 -8.07 3.58 9.85
N GLU A 156 -7.57 2.65 10.67
CA GLU A 156 -7.14 1.33 10.22
C GLU A 156 -8.29 0.51 9.61
N MET A 157 -9.45 0.48 10.26
CA MET A 157 -10.63 -0.23 9.74
C MET A 157 -11.09 0.37 8.41
N ALA A 158 -11.14 1.71 8.32
CA ALA A 158 -11.50 2.40 7.08
C ALA A 158 -10.50 2.08 5.97
N TYR A 159 -9.20 2.09 6.27
CA TYR A 159 -8.15 1.78 5.29
C TYR A 159 -8.28 0.33 4.79
N ALA A 160 -8.37 -0.63 5.69
CA ALA A 160 -8.51 -2.04 5.33
C ALA A 160 -9.77 -2.31 4.49
N ASN A 161 -10.90 -1.69 4.85
CA ASN A 161 -12.15 -1.83 4.09
C ASN A 161 -12.04 -1.24 2.68
N VAL A 162 -11.37 -0.10 2.53
CA VAL A 162 -11.12 0.53 1.22
C VAL A 162 -10.23 -0.39 0.39
N LEU A 163 -9.13 -0.91 0.94
CA LEU A 163 -8.25 -1.84 0.23
C LEU A 163 -8.98 -3.12 -0.19
N GLN A 164 -9.71 -3.76 0.71
CA GLN A 164 -10.49 -4.97 0.40
C GLN A 164 -11.54 -4.71 -0.68
N ARG A 165 -12.26 -3.59 -0.59
CA ARG A 165 -13.26 -3.22 -1.58
C ARG A 165 -12.62 -3.03 -2.95
N HIS A 166 -11.58 -2.20 -3.05
CA HIS A 166 -10.93 -1.93 -4.33
C HIS A 166 -10.25 -3.17 -4.90
N ALA A 167 -9.66 -4.04 -4.07
CA ALA A 167 -9.14 -5.32 -4.51
C ALA A 167 -10.21 -6.21 -5.18
N SER A 168 -11.49 -6.05 -4.82
CA SER A 168 -12.60 -6.84 -5.39
C SER A 168 -13.27 -6.22 -6.63
N ILE A 169 -13.13 -4.91 -6.86
CA ILE A 169 -13.91 -4.22 -7.92
C ILE A 169 -13.07 -3.44 -8.92
N ASP A 170 -11.83 -3.10 -8.57
CA ASP A 170 -10.98 -2.24 -9.38
C ASP A 170 -9.91 -3.05 -10.11
N ASP A 171 -9.35 -2.43 -11.16
CA ASP A 171 -8.31 -3.05 -11.95
C ASP A 171 -6.94 -2.93 -11.29
N TRP A 172 -5.97 -3.65 -11.84
CA TRP A 172 -4.61 -3.69 -11.30
C TRP A 172 -3.96 -2.31 -11.23
N PHE A 173 -4.26 -1.42 -12.19
CA PHE A 173 -3.67 -0.08 -12.24
C PHE A 173 -4.22 0.80 -11.12
N ASP A 174 -5.54 0.76 -10.90
CA ASP A 174 -6.20 1.46 -9.80
C ASP A 174 -5.62 1.08 -8.43
N LEU A 175 -5.34 -0.21 -8.20
CA LEU A 175 -4.68 -0.65 -6.97
C LEU A 175 -3.29 -0.03 -6.79
N HIS A 176 -2.51 0.12 -7.87
CA HIS A 176 -1.20 0.77 -7.81
C HIS A 176 -1.32 2.28 -7.55
N VAL A 177 -2.39 2.93 -8.04
CA VAL A 177 -2.68 4.33 -7.69
C VAL A 177 -2.95 4.48 -6.19
N ILE A 178 -3.69 3.54 -5.58
CA ILE A 178 -3.97 3.52 -4.13
C ILE A 178 -2.66 3.35 -3.32
N MET A 179 -1.66 2.66 -3.85
CA MET A 179 -0.37 2.42 -3.16
C MET A 179 0.59 3.63 -3.15
N ILE A 180 0.34 4.66 -3.97
CA ILE A 180 1.23 5.84 -4.07
C ILE A 180 1.56 6.45 -2.69
N PRO A 181 0.60 6.71 -1.79
CA PRO A 181 0.85 7.29 -0.47
C PRO A 181 1.76 6.48 0.44
N CYS A 182 1.62 5.15 0.44
CA CYS A 182 2.41 4.30 1.31
C CYS A 182 3.80 4.01 0.74
N VAL A 183 3.96 3.86 -0.59
CA VAL A 183 5.22 3.40 -1.19
C VAL A 183 6.10 4.55 -1.68
N TRP A 184 5.54 5.53 -2.39
CA TRP A 184 6.35 6.56 -3.07
C TRP A 184 6.61 7.79 -2.20
N ILE A 185 5.62 8.20 -1.42
CA ILE A 185 5.66 9.50 -0.74
C ILE A 185 6.57 9.47 0.51
N GLN A 186 6.80 8.31 1.10
CA GLN A 186 7.71 8.17 2.26
C GLN A 186 9.13 8.64 1.92
N ILE A 187 9.62 8.39 0.70
CA ILE A 187 10.95 8.83 0.27
C ILE A 187 11.04 10.35 0.10
N ARG A 188 10.05 10.97 -0.56
CA ARG A 188 10.03 12.44 -0.77
C ARG A 188 9.87 13.22 0.53
N ARG A 189 9.20 12.65 1.53
CA ARG A 189 9.16 13.21 2.88
C ARG A 189 10.53 13.15 3.55
N GLN A 190 11.21 12.02 3.42
CA GLN A 190 12.41 11.72 4.19
C GLN A 190 13.68 12.41 3.69
N THR A 191 13.74 12.81 2.42
CA THR A 191 14.87 13.64 1.92
C THR A 191 15.04 14.96 2.69
N ASN A 192 14.00 15.41 3.42
CA ASN A 192 14.05 16.61 4.26
C ASN A 192 14.08 16.32 5.77
N LEU A 193 13.95 15.05 6.19
CA LEU A 193 13.99 14.67 7.60
C LEU A 193 15.45 14.47 8.02
N THR A 194 16.13 15.55 8.41
CA THR A 194 17.46 15.50 9.06
C THR A 194 17.34 15.30 10.57
N GLY A 195 16.31 14.57 11.00
CA GLY A 195 15.90 14.43 12.39
C GLY A 195 16.91 13.71 13.29
N ASN A 196 16.47 13.39 14.51
CA ASN A 196 17.30 12.69 15.49
C ASN A 196 17.51 11.23 15.07
N ILE A 197 18.67 10.95 14.46
CA ILE A 197 19.04 9.63 13.95
C ILE A 197 19.26 8.57 15.04
N ALA A 198 19.31 8.96 16.32
CA ALA A 198 19.52 8.06 17.44
C ALA A 198 18.23 7.48 18.03
N THR A 199 17.08 7.75 17.42
CA THR A 199 15.76 7.33 17.92
C THR A 199 15.33 5.98 17.36
N ILE A 200 14.46 5.27 18.09
CA ILE A 200 13.81 4.06 17.60
C ILE A 200 12.97 4.38 16.36
N PHE A 201 12.30 5.54 16.34
CA PHE A 201 11.52 5.99 15.17
C PHE A 201 12.39 6.12 13.91
N TYR A 202 13.58 6.74 14.02
CA TYR A 202 14.49 6.83 12.88
C TYR A 202 14.92 5.44 12.41
N GLU A 203 15.39 4.58 13.31
CA GLU A 203 15.92 3.26 12.95
C GLU A 203 14.87 2.33 12.34
N THR A 204 13.62 2.40 12.81
CA THR A 204 12.57 1.43 12.45
C THR A 204 11.56 1.96 11.42
N TRP A 205 11.46 3.28 11.24
CA TRP A 205 10.53 3.89 10.29
C TRP A 205 11.22 4.75 9.23
N VAL A 206 12.11 5.67 9.60
CA VAL A 206 12.76 6.56 8.61
C VAL A 206 13.77 5.79 7.77
N LYS A 207 14.77 5.18 8.40
CA LYS A 207 15.90 4.53 7.73
C LYS A 207 15.49 3.44 6.72
N PRO A 208 14.56 2.52 7.00
CA PRO A 208 14.14 1.50 6.03
C PRO A 208 13.52 2.09 4.75
N ASN A 209 12.93 3.29 4.86
CA ASN A 209 12.23 3.97 3.78
C ASN A 209 13.09 4.98 3.01
N LEU A 210 14.38 5.10 3.35
CA LEU A 210 15.34 5.90 2.58
C LEU A 210 15.69 5.26 1.22
N THR A 211 15.35 3.98 1.02
CA THR A 211 15.61 3.28 -0.24
C THR A 211 14.48 3.52 -1.24
N THR A 212 14.81 3.80 -2.50
CA THR A 212 13.81 4.12 -3.55
C THR A 212 13.25 2.90 -4.27
N SER A 213 13.81 1.70 -4.08
CA SER A 213 13.55 0.52 -4.92
C SER A 213 12.06 0.22 -5.16
N SER A 214 11.23 0.25 -4.11
CA SER A 214 9.78 -0.01 -4.24
C SER A 214 9.05 1.14 -4.94
N ALA A 215 9.45 2.39 -4.67
CA ALA A 215 8.88 3.56 -5.31
C ALA A 215 9.26 3.66 -6.78
N ASP A 216 10.52 3.34 -7.13
CA ASP A 216 11.00 3.31 -8.51
C ASP A 216 10.22 2.28 -9.33
N LYS A 217 10.00 1.08 -8.76
CA LYS A 217 9.15 0.03 -9.37
C LYS A 217 7.71 0.50 -9.58
N LEU A 218 7.12 1.15 -8.57
CA LEU A 218 5.76 1.68 -8.66
C LEU A 218 5.65 2.78 -9.72
N SER A 219 6.59 3.72 -9.75
CA SER A 219 6.66 4.80 -10.75
C SER A 219 6.79 4.24 -12.15
N SER A 220 7.76 3.34 -12.39
CA SER A 220 7.96 2.74 -13.70
C SER A 220 6.73 1.96 -14.18
N PHE A 221 6.06 1.23 -13.28
CA PHE A 221 4.79 0.58 -13.63
C PHE A 221 3.73 1.61 -14.03
N LEU A 222 3.49 2.64 -13.22
CA LEU A 222 2.43 3.62 -13.49
C LEU A 222 2.69 4.42 -14.78
N ASP A 223 3.93 4.85 -15.02
CA ASP A 223 4.31 5.61 -16.21
C ASP A 223 4.15 4.79 -17.49
N ALA A 224 4.65 3.54 -17.49
CA ALA A 224 4.60 2.67 -18.66
C ALA A 224 3.17 2.28 -19.08
N ASN A 225 2.22 2.33 -18.14
CA ASN A 225 0.89 1.74 -18.31
C ASN A 225 -0.25 2.78 -18.33
N SER A 226 -0.02 4.01 -17.85
CA SER A 226 -1.09 5.01 -17.66
C SER A 226 -1.90 5.35 -18.93
N GLU A 227 -1.26 5.49 -20.09
CA GLU A 227 -1.96 5.84 -21.33
C GLU A 227 -2.91 4.73 -21.79
N MET A 228 -2.46 3.48 -21.68
CA MET A 228 -3.23 2.34 -22.13
C MET A 228 -4.42 2.06 -21.19
N TRP A 229 -4.23 2.15 -19.88
CA TRP A 229 -5.35 2.04 -18.93
C TRP A 229 -6.31 3.23 -19.02
N ALA A 230 -5.84 4.41 -19.44
CA ALA A 230 -6.70 5.55 -19.76
C ALA A 230 -7.51 5.34 -21.06
N ALA A 231 -6.98 4.55 -22.02
CA ALA A 231 -7.63 4.24 -23.28
C ALA A 231 -8.59 3.03 -23.21
N GLY A 232 -8.41 2.16 -22.20
CA GLY A 232 -9.17 0.92 -22.02
C GLY A 232 -10.50 1.08 -21.29
N ILE A 233 -11.55 0.54 -21.92
CA ILE A 233 -12.91 0.26 -21.44
C ILE A 233 -13.90 1.42 -21.55
N ASP A 234 -14.73 1.29 -22.59
CA ASP A 234 -15.87 2.08 -23.01
C ASP A 234 -15.62 3.55 -23.39
N LYS A 235 -15.68 3.78 -24.71
CA LYS A 235 -15.80 5.08 -25.39
C LYS A 235 -17.03 5.93 -24.95
N GLY A 236 -17.72 5.54 -23.87
CA GLY A 236 -18.89 6.20 -23.30
C GLY A 236 -18.84 6.41 -21.78
N GLN A 237 -17.79 5.98 -21.07
CA GLN A 237 -17.64 6.29 -19.64
C GLN A 237 -16.73 7.51 -19.42
N ALA A 238 -17.04 8.30 -18.40
CA ALA A 238 -16.31 9.52 -18.04
C ALA A 238 -14.80 9.24 -17.85
N PRO A 239 -13.92 10.21 -18.15
CA PRO A 239 -12.48 9.97 -18.17
C PRO A 239 -11.95 9.45 -16.82
N LYS A 240 -11.28 8.28 -16.86
CA LYS A 240 -10.63 7.62 -15.69
C LYS A 240 -9.66 8.51 -14.90
N LYS A 241 -9.23 9.63 -15.46
CA LYS A 241 -8.46 10.67 -14.73
C LYS A 241 -9.16 11.15 -13.47
N GLY A 242 -10.50 11.26 -13.48
CA GLY A 242 -11.27 11.61 -12.28
C GLY A 242 -11.19 10.53 -11.20
N LYS A 243 -11.26 9.24 -11.62
CA LYS A 243 -11.17 8.08 -10.73
C LYS A 243 -9.81 8.02 -10.03
N TRP A 244 -8.70 8.13 -10.76
CA TRP A 244 -7.36 8.04 -10.16
C TRP A 244 -7.07 9.15 -9.17
N ASN A 245 -7.51 10.38 -9.46
CA ASN A 245 -7.45 11.46 -8.49
C ASN A 245 -8.28 11.12 -7.24
N GLN A 246 -9.49 10.59 -7.38
CA GLN A 246 -10.29 10.17 -6.23
C GLN A 246 -9.64 9.05 -5.41
N LEU A 247 -9.07 8.03 -6.06
CA LEU A 247 -8.36 6.93 -5.40
C LEU A 247 -7.15 7.46 -4.62
N PHE A 248 -6.31 8.26 -5.27
CA PHE A 248 -5.16 8.91 -4.64
C PHE A 248 -5.58 9.76 -3.43
N ARG A 249 -6.60 10.60 -3.58
CA ARG A 249 -7.11 11.44 -2.48
C ARG A 249 -7.63 10.62 -1.32
N THR A 250 -8.34 9.54 -1.61
CA THR A 250 -8.88 8.64 -0.60
C THR A 250 -7.75 7.98 0.18
N ALA A 251 -6.77 7.41 -0.52
CA ALA A 251 -5.59 6.80 0.09
C ALA A 251 -4.78 7.79 0.94
N MET A 252 -4.55 9.01 0.44
CA MET A 252 -3.86 10.07 1.20
C MET A 252 -4.57 10.46 2.50
N ARG A 253 -5.90 10.55 2.46
CA ARG A 253 -6.70 10.85 3.67
C ARG A 253 -6.61 9.71 4.68
N LEU A 254 -6.67 8.46 4.21
CA LEU A 254 -6.54 7.28 5.06
C LEU A 254 -5.17 7.21 5.72
N GLU A 255 -4.09 7.52 4.99
CA GLU A 255 -2.75 7.64 5.60
C GLU A 255 -2.70 8.72 6.69
N VAL A 256 -3.28 9.90 6.44
CA VAL A 256 -3.34 10.97 7.44
C VAL A 256 -4.10 10.52 8.68
N GLU A 257 -5.25 9.87 8.51
CA GLU A 257 -6.04 9.32 9.63
C GLU A 257 -5.31 8.20 10.37
N LEU A 258 -4.52 7.39 9.65
CA LEU A 258 -3.68 6.36 10.27
C LEU A 258 -2.57 6.99 11.11
N PHE A 259 -1.94 8.08 10.68
CA PHE A 259 -0.98 8.78 11.54
C PHE A 259 -1.64 9.41 12.77
N LYS A 260 -2.89 9.87 12.66
CA LYS A 260 -3.65 10.42 13.81
C LYS A 260 -3.94 9.37 14.88
N SER A 261 -3.94 8.08 14.55
CA SER A 261 -4.11 7.02 15.54
C SER A 261 -2.94 6.90 16.53
N SER A 262 -1.83 7.60 16.27
CA SER A 262 -0.76 7.81 17.27
C SER A 262 -1.28 8.46 18.55
N GLY A 263 -2.38 9.21 18.47
CA GLY A 263 -2.90 10.03 19.56
C GLY A 263 -2.12 11.33 19.77
N TYR A 264 -1.13 11.63 18.93
CA TYR A 264 -0.43 12.90 18.98
C TYR A 264 -1.31 14.00 18.38
N SER A 265 -1.70 14.95 19.21
CA SER A 265 -2.31 16.21 18.79
C SER A 265 -1.43 17.36 19.26
N HIS A 266 -1.00 18.21 18.34
CA HIS A 266 -0.31 19.44 18.70
C HIS A 266 -1.31 20.34 19.42
N THR A 267 -1.25 20.36 20.75
CA THR A 267 -2.05 21.26 21.57
C THR A 267 -1.27 22.56 21.61
N ILE A 268 -1.68 23.53 20.79
CA ILE A 268 -1.10 24.88 20.78
C ILE A 268 -1.53 25.61 22.06
#